data_AF-A0A5S6QSX0-F1
#
_entry.id   AF-A0A5S6QSX0-F1
#
_cell.length_a   1.000
_cell.length_b   1.000
_cell.length_c   1.000
_cell.angle_alpha   90.00
_cell.angle_beta   90.00
_cell.angle_gamma   90.00
#
_symmetry.space_group_name_H-M   'P 1'
#
loop_
_entity.id
_entity.type
_entity.pdbx_description
1 polymer ?
#
loop_
_entity_poly.entity_id
_entity_poly.type
_entity_poly.pdbx_seq_one_letter_code
_entity_poly.pdbx_strand_id
1 'polypeptide(L)'
;MEEIASVRTVPPKAVRQLWALVGSKCNGGETVTAESIAVEAEKTLGWSREQTGQYVKECAACGLLEKCNSSAESADCYCIPKHYAQDEDALENDWYCFSCHQAGKVQQCITCFRAFHSECLPLDFVSPGMGFLCPCCQVQFREPRCDIPSLRRLLVPVFTSLSSQAKSKLMIIPGRDGLLSEVQYRLLAAHPMDLSIIGDKLENCQYTKVNEFLSDFEIIVHNANILYGRDSGMVETSESALEDAKAAIAAWVSLNTGEGSQKGIAAALTSRKRRRSGNDGPTLERRRNVPMNSIESSPSRTNGIGDSPIDSSSDDVCYYTIVPQWSNAGATEQRPLLFKVNTDFLQQEEK
;
A
#
# COMPACT_ATOMS: atom_id res chain seq x y z
N MET A 1 -20.77 27.18 6.65
CA MET A 1 -20.16 27.08 5.31
C MET A 1 -19.48 25.73 5.30
N GLU A 2 -20.06 24.74 4.64
CA GLU A 2 -19.34 23.49 4.37
C GLU A 2 -18.16 23.89 3.48
N GLU A 3 -16.97 23.85 4.05
CA GLU A 3 -15.74 23.84 3.28
C GLU A 3 -15.85 22.58 2.41
N ILE A 4 -16.17 22.77 1.12
CA ILE A 4 -16.21 21.67 0.17
C ILE A 4 -14.77 21.18 0.13
N ALA A 5 -14.48 20.14 0.91
CA ALA A 5 -13.24 19.40 0.82
C ALA A 5 -13.01 19.18 -0.68
N SER A 6 -11.90 19.70 -1.20
CA SER A 6 -11.62 19.56 -2.61
C SER A 6 -11.70 18.06 -2.91
N VAL A 7 -12.37 17.68 -3.99
CA VAL A 7 -12.50 16.28 -4.36
C VAL A 7 -11.54 16.07 -5.51
N ARG A 8 -10.59 15.14 -5.36
CA ARG A 8 -9.81 14.69 -6.51
C ARG A 8 -10.67 13.74 -7.32
N THR A 9 -10.96 14.13 -8.56
CA THR A 9 -11.75 13.35 -9.52
C THR A 9 -10.89 12.75 -10.63
N VAL A 10 -9.72 13.34 -10.91
CA VAL A 10 -8.78 12.81 -11.91
C VAL A 10 -8.19 11.47 -11.43
N PRO A 11 -8.33 10.38 -12.21
CA PRO A 11 -7.75 9.08 -11.85
C PRO A 11 -6.22 9.15 -11.72
N PRO A 12 -5.59 8.40 -10.79
CA PRO A 12 -4.12 8.42 -10.62
C PRO A 12 -3.34 8.16 -11.90
N LYS A 13 -3.83 7.26 -12.76
CA LYS A 13 -3.22 6.98 -14.06
C LYS A 13 -3.16 8.23 -14.94
N ALA A 14 -4.25 8.99 -14.99
CA ALA A 14 -4.31 10.22 -15.78
C ALA A 14 -3.39 11.30 -15.19
N VAL A 15 -3.29 11.42 -13.86
CA VAL A 15 -2.33 12.33 -13.21
C VAL A 15 -0.90 12.01 -13.62
N ARG A 16 -0.49 10.74 -13.55
CA ARG A 16 0.87 10.32 -13.93
C ARG A 16 1.17 10.56 -15.41
N GLN A 17 0.20 10.27 -16.28
CA GLN A 17 0.32 10.55 -17.71
C GLN A 17 0.45 12.06 -17.98
N LEU A 18 -0.30 12.89 -17.26
CA LEU A 18 -0.22 14.35 -17.34
C LEU A 18 1.15 14.86 -16.89
N TRP A 19 1.70 14.33 -15.79
CA TRP A 19 3.06 14.64 -15.35
C TRP A 19 4.12 14.23 -16.36
N ALA A 20 3.98 13.08 -17.03
CA ALA A 20 4.91 12.70 -18.09
C ALA A 20 4.89 13.70 -19.27
N LEU A 21 3.71 14.13 -19.70
CA LEU A 21 3.54 15.15 -20.74
C LEU A 21 4.16 16.49 -20.33
N VAL A 22 3.82 16.98 -19.14
CA VAL A 22 4.35 18.26 -18.61
C VAL A 22 5.87 18.18 -18.43
N GLY A 23 6.38 17.11 -17.81
CA GLY A 23 7.80 16.92 -17.55
C GLY A 23 8.65 16.85 -18.82
N SER A 24 8.19 16.11 -19.84
CA SER A 24 8.89 16.05 -21.13
C SER A 24 9.02 17.41 -21.80
N LYS A 25 7.97 18.25 -21.75
CA LYS A 25 7.98 19.59 -22.33
C LYS A 25 8.82 20.58 -21.52
N CYS A 26 8.75 20.53 -20.19
CA CYS A 26 9.60 21.36 -19.32
C CYS A 26 11.09 21.10 -19.57
N ASN A 27 11.49 19.83 -19.75
CA ASN A 27 12.88 19.47 -20.06
C ASN A 27 13.32 19.95 -21.45
N GLY A 28 12.39 20.09 -22.40
CA GLY A 28 12.64 20.65 -23.72
C GLY A 28 12.71 22.19 -23.76
N GLY A 29 12.48 22.88 -22.63
CA GLY A 29 12.44 24.35 -22.57
C GLY A 29 11.22 24.97 -23.25
N GLU A 30 10.18 24.18 -23.54
CA GLU A 30 8.94 24.65 -24.16
C GLU A 30 8.02 25.32 -23.14
N THR A 31 7.19 26.26 -23.61
CA THR A 31 6.07 26.77 -22.82
C THR A 31 4.97 25.72 -22.71
N VAL A 32 4.68 25.32 -21.47
CA VAL A 32 3.72 24.24 -21.18
C VAL A 32 2.35 24.83 -20.90
N THR A 33 1.57 25.11 -21.95
CA THR A 33 0.20 25.61 -21.85
C THR A 33 -0.81 24.46 -21.85
N ALA A 34 -2.05 24.72 -21.41
CA ALA A 34 -3.11 23.71 -21.50
C ALA A 34 -3.32 23.20 -22.93
N GLU A 35 -3.19 24.09 -23.93
CA GLU A 35 -3.31 23.73 -25.36
C GLU A 35 -2.15 22.85 -25.82
N SER A 36 -0.89 23.16 -25.43
CA SER A 36 0.25 22.35 -25.84
C SER A 36 0.24 20.95 -25.19
N ILE A 37 -0.28 20.85 -23.95
CA ILE A 37 -0.56 19.56 -23.31
C ILE A 37 -1.66 18.81 -24.06
N ALA A 38 -2.77 19.47 -24.42
CA ALA A 38 -3.89 18.86 -25.13
C ALA A 38 -3.49 18.29 -26.49
N VAL A 39 -2.68 19.01 -27.27
CA VAL A 39 -2.16 18.53 -28.56
C VAL A 39 -1.33 17.25 -28.39
N GLU A 40 -0.42 17.20 -27.41
CA GLU A 40 0.40 16.01 -27.20
C GLU A 40 -0.41 14.85 -26.62
N ALA A 41 -1.37 15.12 -25.73
CA ALA A 41 -2.26 14.10 -25.17
C ALA A 41 -3.17 13.48 -26.24
N GLU A 42 -3.70 14.27 -27.16
CA GLU A 42 -4.51 13.80 -28.30
C GLU A 42 -3.67 12.85 -29.19
N LYS A 43 -2.41 13.22 -29.45
CA LYS A 43 -1.48 12.43 -30.27
C LYS A 43 -1.01 11.14 -29.60
N THR A 44 -0.68 11.17 -28.31
CA THR A 44 0.00 10.07 -27.62
C THR A 44 -0.93 9.20 -26.78
N LEU A 45 -1.99 9.78 -26.22
CA LEU A 45 -2.91 9.12 -25.29
C LEU A 45 -4.33 8.97 -25.86
N GLY A 46 -4.65 9.65 -26.97
CA GLY A 46 -5.98 9.64 -27.59
C GLY A 46 -7.03 10.41 -26.78
N TRP A 47 -6.63 11.33 -25.91
CA TRP A 47 -7.57 12.15 -25.13
C TRP A 47 -8.15 13.29 -25.97
N SER A 48 -9.40 13.66 -25.71
CA SER A 48 -9.96 14.87 -26.32
C SER A 48 -9.35 16.11 -25.68
N ARG A 49 -9.34 17.23 -26.42
CA ARG A 49 -8.85 18.51 -25.90
C ARG A 49 -9.67 19.01 -24.71
N GLU A 50 -10.98 18.80 -24.74
CA GLU A 50 -11.90 19.12 -23.64
C GLU A 50 -11.55 18.33 -22.37
N GLN A 51 -11.39 17.00 -22.50
CA GLN A 51 -11.01 16.14 -21.38
C GLN A 51 -9.66 16.53 -20.80
N THR A 52 -8.67 16.80 -21.67
CA THR A 52 -7.34 17.20 -21.22
C THR A 52 -7.37 18.54 -20.50
N GLY A 53 -8.11 19.52 -21.03
CA GLY A 53 -8.31 20.82 -20.38
C GLY A 53 -8.95 20.68 -18.99
N GLN A 54 -9.92 19.78 -18.84
CA GLN A 54 -10.55 19.49 -17.55
C GLN A 54 -9.55 18.87 -16.56
N TYR A 55 -8.74 17.88 -17.00
CA TYR A 55 -7.70 17.29 -16.15
C TYR A 55 -6.65 18.31 -15.71
N VAL A 56 -6.18 19.18 -16.61
CA VAL A 56 -5.23 20.24 -16.27
C VAL A 56 -5.83 21.18 -15.22
N LYS A 57 -7.08 21.59 -15.40
CA LYS A 57 -7.79 22.49 -14.48
C LYS A 57 -7.98 21.85 -13.09
N GLU A 58 -8.43 20.60 -13.03
CA GLU A 58 -8.64 19.88 -11.78
C GLU A 58 -7.32 19.61 -11.04
N CYS A 59 -6.28 19.18 -11.76
CA CYS A 59 -4.96 18.97 -11.17
C CYS A 59 -4.38 20.29 -10.63
N ALA A 60 -4.55 21.41 -11.33
CA ALA A 60 -4.14 22.72 -10.84
C ALA A 60 -4.91 23.16 -9.60
N ALA A 61 -6.21 22.85 -9.52
CA ALA A 61 -7.06 23.21 -8.39
C ALA A 61 -6.73 22.43 -7.09
N CYS A 62 -6.16 21.22 -7.20
CA CYS A 62 -5.81 20.37 -6.06
C CYS A 62 -4.30 20.21 -5.83
N GLY A 63 -3.50 21.13 -6.40
CA GLY A 63 -2.05 21.20 -6.17
C GLY A 63 -1.24 20.08 -6.83
N LEU A 64 -1.83 19.32 -7.75
CA LEU A 64 -1.09 18.33 -8.57
C LEU A 64 -0.35 18.99 -9.74
N LEU A 65 -0.75 20.20 -10.14
CA LEU A 65 -0.01 21.08 -11.05
C LEU A 65 0.05 22.48 -10.46
N GLU A 66 1.15 23.19 -10.70
CA GLU A 66 1.28 24.61 -10.38
C GLU A 66 1.09 25.46 -11.63
N LYS A 67 0.41 26.59 -11.47
CA LYS A 67 0.37 27.63 -12.50
C LYS A 67 1.64 28.48 -12.40
N CYS A 68 2.45 28.43 -13.44
CA CYS A 68 3.64 29.24 -13.61
C CYS A 68 3.21 30.61 -14.18
N ASN A 69 3.37 31.70 -13.41
CA ASN A 69 3.02 33.06 -13.86
C ASN A 69 3.94 33.51 -15.00
N SER A 70 3.46 33.48 -16.24
CA SER A 70 4.05 34.23 -17.34
C SER A 70 3.53 35.67 -17.29
N SER A 71 4.43 36.64 -17.36
CA SER A 71 4.07 38.06 -17.37
C SER A 71 3.16 38.39 -18.56
N ALA A 72 1.98 38.96 -18.25
CA ALA A 72 1.03 39.68 -19.11
C ALA A 72 0.53 38.96 -20.39
N GLU A 73 -0.81 38.73 -20.43
CA GLU A 73 -1.64 38.39 -21.60
C GLU A 73 -1.41 37.05 -22.33
N SER A 74 -0.46 36.22 -21.89
CA SER A 74 -0.27 34.86 -22.43
C SER A 74 -1.01 33.80 -21.60
N ALA A 75 -1.45 32.72 -22.26
CA ALA A 75 -2.16 31.60 -21.64
C ALA A 75 -1.40 31.01 -20.44
N ASP A 76 -2.14 30.57 -19.42
CA ASP A 76 -1.60 29.92 -18.21
C ASP A 76 -0.60 28.82 -18.59
N CYS A 77 0.58 28.87 -17.98
CA CYS A 77 1.60 27.82 -18.09
C CYS A 77 1.56 26.92 -16.86
N TYR A 78 1.88 25.64 -17.04
CA TYR A 78 1.75 24.62 -15.99
C TYR A 78 3.06 23.88 -15.77
N CYS A 79 3.34 23.60 -14.51
CA CYS A 79 4.56 22.96 -14.05
C CYS A 79 4.26 21.94 -12.95
N ILE A 80 5.09 20.90 -12.82
CA ILE A 80 4.98 19.94 -11.72
C ILE A 80 5.50 20.64 -10.45
N PRO A 81 4.78 20.57 -9.32
CA PRO A 81 5.24 21.16 -8.07
C PRO A 81 6.64 20.65 -7.69
N LYS A 82 7.52 21.56 -7.28
CA LYS A 82 8.89 21.24 -6.84
C LYS A 82 9.04 21.14 -5.33
N HIS A 83 8.04 21.62 -4.61
CA HIS A 83 7.99 21.61 -3.15
C HIS A 83 6.66 21.03 -2.72
N TYR A 84 6.70 20.30 -1.61
CA TYR A 84 5.52 19.82 -0.93
C TYR A 84 5.42 20.56 0.40
N ALA A 85 4.48 21.50 0.48
CA ALA A 85 4.24 22.29 1.69
C ALA A 85 3.25 21.51 2.58
N GLN A 86 3.77 20.55 3.34
CA GLN A 86 2.99 19.89 4.38
C GLN A 86 3.31 20.50 5.74
N ASP A 87 2.28 20.68 6.55
CA ASP A 87 2.42 20.84 7.99
C ASP A 87 2.63 19.44 8.57
N GLU A 88 3.82 19.15 9.11
CA GLU A 88 4.18 17.78 9.53
C GLU A 88 3.27 17.23 10.65
N ASP A 89 2.53 18.11 11.33
CA ASP A 89 1.67 17.77 12.46
C ASP A 89 0.20 17.45 12.06
N ALA A 90 -0.19 17.67 10.81
CA ALA A 90 -1.57 17.42 10.35
C ALA A 90 -1.73 15.99 9.79
N LEU A 91 -2.63 15.19 10.38
CA LEU A 91 -3.05 13.91 9.81
C LEU A 91 -3.88 14.16 8.54
N GLU A 92 -3.21 14.19 7.38
CA GLU A 92 -3.89 14.30 6.10
C GLU A 92 -4.49 12.95 5.70
N ASN A 93 -5.78 12.95 5.35
CA ASN A 93 -6.43 11.77 4.80
C ASN A 93 -6.05 11.57 3.33
N ASP A 94 -6.05 10.31 2.91
CA ASP A 94 -5.81 9.93 1.53
C ASP A 94 -6.90 10.47 0.61
N TRP A 95 -6.47 10.91 -0.56
CA TRP A 95 -7.33 11.36 -1.64
C TRP A 95 -7.91 10.18 -2.44
N TYR A 96 -7.31 9.00 -2.29
CA TYR A 96 -7.65 7.81 -3.04
C TYR A 96 -8.28 6.75 -2.13
N CYS A 97 -9.30 6.07 -2.64
CA CYS A 97 -9.95 5.02 -1.87
C CYS A 97 -8.98 3.88 -1.56
N PHE A 98 -8.85 3.51 -0.30
CA PHE A 98 -7.93 2.48 0.16
C PHE A 98 -8.23 1.10 -0.46
N SER A 99 -9.48 0.83 -0.83
CA SER A 99 -9.91 -0.44 -1.42
C SER A 99 -9.75 -0.55 -2.93
N CYS A 100 -10.02 0.51 -3.70
CA CYS A 100 -9.98 0.46 -5.17
C CYS A 100 -8.85 1.28 -5.80
N HIS A 101 -8.15 2.08 -4.98
CA HIS A 101 -7.02 2.93 -5.36
C HIS A 101 -7.38 4.02 -6.39
N GLN A 102 -8.67 4.36 -6.51
CA GLN A 102 -9.16 5.38 -7.43
C GLN A 102 -9.56 6.65 -6.69
N ALA A 103 -9.53 7.75 -7.45
CA ALA A 103 -10.04 9.06 -7.04
C ALA A 103 -11.57 9.07 -7.06
N GLY A 104 -12.17 10.07 -6.43
CA GLY A 104 -13.62 10.24 -6.35
C GLY A 104 -14.05 10.75 -4.98
N LYS A 105 -15.36 10.67 -4.72
CA LYS A 105 -15.94 11.09 -3.44
C LYS A 105 -15.71 10.02 -2.37
N VAL A 106 -14.67 10.20 -1.57
CA VAL A 106 -14.28 9.27 -0.50
C VAL A 106 -14.71 9.78 0.88
N GLN A 107 -15.03 8.84 1.78
CA GLN A 107 -15.23 9.07 3.21
C GLN A 107 -13.90 8.94 3.94
N GLN A 108 -13.54 9.95 4.73
CA GLN A 108 -12.26 10.05 5.44
C GLN A 108 -12.36 9.46 6.84
N CYS A 109 -11.43 8.58 7.20
CA CYS A 109 -11.39 7.99 8.54
C CYS A 109 -10.96 9.03 9.57
N ILE A 110 -11.70 9.11 10.69
CA ILE A 110 -11.40 10.08 11.75
C ILE A 110 -10.17 9.71 12.62
N THR A 111 -9.65 8.48 12.50
CA THR A 111 -8.54 7.98 13.33
C THR A 111 -7.30 7.54 12.56
N CYS A 112 -7.31 7.60 11.23
CA CYS A 112 -6.13 7.31 10.41
C CYS A 112 -6.26 8.00 9.06
N PHE A 113 -5.18 7.99 8.26
CA PHE A 113 -5.17 8.64 6.96
C PHE A 113 -6.13 8.00 5.93
N ARG A 114 -6.56 6.73 6.08
CA ARG A 114 -7.29 6.03 5.01
C ARG A 114 -8.65 6.66 4.67
N ALA A 115 -9.00 6.60 3.39
CA ALA A 115 -10.30 7.02 2.89
C ALA A 115 -10.97 5.92 2.03
N PHE A 116 -12.30 5.92 1.93
CA PHE A 116 -13.05 4.86 1.22
C PHE A 116 -14.23 5.41 0.43
N HIS A 117 -14.46 4.93 -0.79
CA HIS A 117 -15.75 5.09 -1.43
C HIS A 117 -16.83 4.31 -0.68
N SER A 118 -18.05 4.85 -0.62
CA SER A 118 -19.19 4.19 0.03
C SER A 118 -19.48 2.81 -0.55
N GLU A 119 -19.39 2.68 -1.87
CA GLU A 119 -19.59 1.44 -2.63
C GLU A 119 -18.43 0.45 -2.53
N CYS A 120 -17.26 0.89 -2.06
CA CYS A 120 -16.13 0.01 -1.81
C CYS A 120 -16.13 -0.59 -0.39
N LEU A 121 -17.06 -0.15 0.46
CA LEU A 121 -17.25 -0.73 1.79
C LEU A 121 -18.05 -2.03 1.70
N PRO A 122 -17.88 -2.96 2.67
CA PRO A 122 -18.76 -4.12 2.78
C PRO A 122 -20.24 -3.70 2.86
N LEU A 123 -21.15 -4.47 2.26
CA LEU A 123 -22.58 -4.14 2.22
C LEU A 123 -23.20 -3.91 3.61
N ASP A 124 -22.78 -4.72 4.60
CA ASP A 124 -23.25 -4.64 5.99
C ASP A 124 -22.32 -3.78 6.87
N PHE A 125 -21.51 -2.92 6.26
CA PHE A 125 -20.57 -2.09 6.99
C PHE A 125 -21.30 -1.00 7.78
N VAL A 126 -21.01 -0.93 9.07
CA VAL A 126 -21.54 0.09 9.97
C VAL A 126 -20.36 0.77 10.66
N SER A 127 -20.30 2.09 10.59
CA SER A 127 -19.36 2.86 11.38
C SER A 127 -19.90 3.03 12.81
N PRO A 128 -19.13 2.72 13.86
CA PRO A 128 -19.54 3.02 15.22
C PRO A 128 -19.51 4.53 15.47
N GLY A 129 -20.58 5.06 16.06
CA GLY A 129 -20.64 6.44 16.55
C GLY A 129 -20.92 7.49 15.46
N MET A 130 -20.51 8.73 15.73
CA MET A 130 -20.92 9.90 14.93
C MET A 130 -20.00 10.21 13.74
N GLY A 131 -18.86 9.53 13.59
CA GLY A 131 -17.90 9.74 12.51
C GLY A 131 -17.59 8.47 11.73
N PHE A 132 -16.96 8.62 10.56
CA PHE A 132 -16.54 7.48 9.76
C PHE A 132 -15.25 6.86 10.34
N LEU A 133 -15.36 5.62 10.79
CA LEU A 133 -14.26 4.80 11.28
C LEU A 133 -14.06 3.62 10.33
N CYS A 134 -12.96 3.64 9.58
CA CYS A 134 -12.74 2.68 8.50
C CYS A 134 -12.64 1.21 8.97
N PRO A 135 -12.83 0.24 8.05
CA PRO A 135 -12.70 -1.19 8.38
C PRO A 135 -11.38 -1.54 9.06
N CYS A 136 -10.26 -0.97 8.60
CA CYS A 136 -8.94 -1.22 9.17
C CYS A 136 -8.88 -0.81 10.65
N CYS A 137 -9.33 0.40 10.98
CA CYS A 137 -9.32 0.88 12.36
C CYS A 137 -10.31 0.12 13.25
N GLN A 138 -11.49 -0.26 12.75
CA GLN A 138 -12.43 -1.09 13.51
C GLN A 138 -11.83 -2.44 13.93
N VAL A 139 -11.05 -3.07 13.04
CA VAL A 139 -10.30 -4.30 13.37
C VAL A 139 -9.22 -3.99 14.41
N GLN A 140 -8.41 -2.94 14.18
CA GLN A 140 -7.34 -2.55 15.11
C GLN A 140 -7.85 -2.29 16.53
N PHE A 141 -9.00 -1.64 16.70
CA PHE A 141 -9.57 -1.39 18.02
C PHE A 141 -10.06 -2.64 18.74
N ARG A 142 -10.46 -3.68 18.01
CA ARG A 142 -10.94 -4.95 18.59
C ARG A 142 -9.82 -5.91 18.93
N GLU A 143 -8.66 -5.77 18.31
CA GLU A 143 -7.55 -6.68 18.52
C GLU A 143 -6.74 -6.34 19.79
N PRO A 144 -6.49 -7.34 20.65
CA PRO A 144 -5.64 -7.17 21.82
C PRO A 144 -4.18 -6.95 21.40
N ARG A 145 -3.44 -6.21 22.22
CA ARG A 145 -1.99 -6.09 22.06
C ARG A 145 -1.30 -7.41 22.36
N CYS A 146 -0.25 -7.70 21.62
CA CYS A 146 0.65 -8.82 21.86
C CYS A 146 1.78 -8.41 22.79
N ASP A 147 2.35 -9.39 23.49
CA ASP A 147 3.65 -9.26 24.13
C ASP A 147 4.73 -8.96 23.07
N ILE A 148 5.50 -7.87 23.25
CA ILE A 148 6.43 -7.36 22.24
C ILE A 148 7.52 -8.39 21.88
N PRO A 149 8.22 -9.05 22.84
CA PRO A 149 9.17 -10.11 22.54
C PRO A 149 8.58 -11.25 21.71
N SER A 150 7.39 -11.72 22.07
CA SER A 150 6.70 -12.80 21.35
C SER A 150 6.32 -12.37 19.93
N LEU A 151 5.80 -11.15 19.78
CA LEU A 151 5.46 -10.57 18.49
C LEU A 151 6.71 -10.43 17.60
N ARG A 152 7.82 -9.92 18.15
CA ARG A 152 9.08 -9.78 17.43
C ARG A 152 9.64 -11.13 16.97
N ARG A 153 9.55 -12.18 17.80
CA ARG A 153 9.95 -13.55 17.43
C ARG A 153 9.14 -14.12 16.26
N LEU A 154 7.88 -13.70 16.12
CA LEU A 154 7.04 -14.05 14.98
C LEU A 154 7.38 -13.20 13.75
N LEU A 155 7.44 -11.88 13.89
CA LEU A 155 7.51 -10.96 12.74
C LEU A 155 8.90 -10.88 12.10
N VAL A 156 9.99 -10.94 12.88
CA VAL A 156 11.35 -10.79 12.34
C VAL A 156 11.68 -11.86 11.30
N PRO A 157 11.48 -13.17 11.56
CA PRO A 157 11.76 -14.20 10.54
C PRO A 157 10.90 -14.06 9.29
N VAL A 158 9.62 -13.67 9.45
CA VAL A 158 8.70 -13.41 8.32
C VAL A 158 9.26 -12.28 7.47
N PHE A 159 9.60 -11.15 8.08
CA PHE A 159 10.18 -10.00 7.39
C PHE A 159 11.52 -10.34 6.73
N THR A 160 12.45 -11.01 7.41
CA THR A 160 13.75 -11.39 6.83
C THR A 160 13.58 -12.26 5.57
N SER A 161 12.68 -13.24 5.63
CA SER A 161 12.35 -14.08 4.47
C SER A 161 11.79 -13.24 3.32
N LEU A 162 10.81 -12.38 3.60
CA LEU A 162 10.20 -11.52 2.58
C LEU A 162 11.18 -10.53 1.98
N SER A 163 11.98 -9.85 2.79
CA SER A 163 12.98 -8.88 2.33
C SER A 163 14.04 -9.53 1.43
N SER A 164 14.36 -10.81 1.67
CA SER A 164 15.23 -11.57 0.76
C SER A 164 14.56 -11.92 -0.58
N GLN A 165 13.25 -12.18 -0.58
CA GLN A 165 12.50 -12.66 -1.76
C GLN A 165 11.92 -11.54 -2.61
N ALA A 166 11.41 -10.48 -1.99
CA ALA A 166 10.71 -9.35 -2.62
C ALA A 166 11.60 -8.53 -3.56
N LYS A 167 12.91 -8.84 -3.59
CA LYS A 167 13.97 -8.14 -4.32
C LYS A 167 14.06 -6.67 -3.88
N SER A 168 15.11 -5.99 -4.32
CA SER A 168 15.37 -4.58 -4.01
C SER A 168 14.23 -3.59 -4.36
N LYS A 169 13.19 -4.03 -5.08
CA LYS A 169 12.11 -3.20 -5.61
C LYS A 169 11.19 -2.61 -4.53
N LEU A 170 10.90 -3.35 -3.46
CA LEU A 170 10.03 -2.87 -2.38
C LEU A 170 10.80 -2.24 -1.22
N MET A 171 12.14 -2.20 -1.28
CA MET A 171 12.95 -1.60 -0.21
C MET A 171 12.82 -0.09 -0.17
N ILE A 172 12.58 0.56 -1.31
CA ILE A 172 12.41 2.01 -1.40
C ILE A 172 11.31 2.29 -2.41
N ILE A 173 10.30 3.05 -2.01
CA ILE A 173 9.20 3.47 -2.88
C ILE A 173 9.09 5.00 -2.80
N PRO A 174 9.11 5.73 -3.93
CA PRO A 174 9.30 5.22 -5.29
C PRO A 174 10.73 4.70 -5.51
N GLY A 175 10.88 3.67 -6.32
CA GLY A 175 12.19 3.07 -6.62
C GLY A 175 13.22 4.07 -7.17
N ARG A 176 14.50 3.68 -7.17
CA ARG A 176 15.63 4.52 -7.64
C ARG A 176 15.67 4.76 -9.16
N ASP A 177 14.64 4.35 -9.90
CA ASP A 177 14.56 4.50 -11.35
C ASP A 177 14.28 5.95 -11.79
N GLY A 178 13.96 6.84 -10.85
CA GLY A 178 13.76 8.27 -11.10
C GLY A 178 12.46 8.59 -11.83
N LEU A 179 11.53 7.63 -11.96
CA LEU A 179 10.25 7.84 -12.65
C LEU A 179 9.32 8.80 -11.90
N LEU A 180 9.42 8.84 -10.57
CA LEU A 180 8.68 9.76 -9.70
C LEU A 180 9.64 10.35 -8.68
N SER A 181 9.57 11.66 -8.48
CA SER A 181 10.27 12.33 -7.39
C SER A 181 9.59 12.08 -6.05
N GLU A 182 10.30 12.32 -4.94
CA GLU A 182 9.73 12.27 -3.60
C GLU A 182 8.53 13.23 -3.45
N VAL A 183 8.60 14.40 -4.07
CA VAL A 183 7.48 15.36 -4.08
C VAL A 183 6.26 14.77 -4.78
N GLN A 184 6.44 14.11 -5.92
CA GLN A 184 5.34 13.45 -6.64
C GLN A 184 4.75 12.28 -5.85
N TYR A 185 5.58 11.54 -5.11
CA TYR A 185 5.10 10.49 -4.22
C TYR A 185 4.21 11.07 -3.13
N ARG A 186 4.68 12.09 -2.41
CA ARG A 186 3.95 12.73 -1.31
C ARG A 186 2.67 13.44 -1.79
N LEU A 187 2.65 13.93 -3.02
CA LEU A 187 1.43 14.49 -3.62
C LEU A 187 0.35 13.44 -3.90
N LEU A 188 0.73 12.18 -4.13
CA LEU A 188 -0.20 11.09 -4.50
C LEU A 188 -0.52 10.14 -3.34
N ALA A 189 0.37 9.95 -2.38
CA ALA A 189 0.19 9.02 -1.28
C ALA A 189 0.27 9.77 0.05
N ALA A 190 -0.80 9.73 0.82
CA ALA A 190 -0.85 10.41 2.12
C ALA A 190 0.09 9.78 3.15
N HIS A 191 0.39 8.48 3.02
CA HIS A 191 1.25 7.76 3.95
C HIS A 191 2.33 6.94 3.22
N PRO A 192 3.57 7.44 3.17
CA PRO A 192 4.69 6.67 2.64
C PRO A 192 4.91 5.37 3.41
N MET A 193 5.18 4.28 2.70
CA MET A 193 5.57 2.99 3.29
C MET A 193 6.39 2.16 2.30
N ASP A 194 7.38 1.44 2.80
CA ASP A 194 8.21 0.48 2.08
C ASP A 194 8.83 -0.54 3.06
N LEU A 195 9.56 -1.53 2.54
CA LEU A 195 10.17 -2.55 3.40
C LEU A 195 11.28 -2.00 4.29
N SER A 196 11.97 -0.90 3.91
CA SER A 196 12.96 -0.29 4.81
C SER A 196 12.27 0.31 6.04
N ILE A 197 11.17 1.04 5.84
CA ILE A 197 10.36 1.61 6.92
C ILE A 197 9.79 0.49 7.81
N ILE A 198 9.28 -0.60 7.21
CA ILE A 198 8.79 -1.75 7.99
C ILE A 198 9.91 -2.38 8.82
N GLY A 199 11.12 -2.50 8.26
CA GLY A 199 12.31 -2.96 8.95
C GLY A 199 12.65 -2.09 10.16
N ASP A 200 12.72 -0.78 9.96
CA ASP A 200 12.99 0.19 11.04
C ASP A 200 11.93 0.12 12.14
N LYS A 201 10.64 -0.02 11.77
CA LYS A 201 9.55 -0.19 12.74
C LYS A 201 9.68 -1.48 13.54
N LEU A 202 10.17 -2.57 12.93
CA LEU A 202 10.42 -3.84 13.61
C LEU A 202 11.59 -3.74 14.58
N GLU A 203 12.70 -3.12 14.15
CA GLU A 203 13.89 -2.92 14.98
C GLU A 203 13.58 -2.06 16.21
N ASN A 204 12.78 -1.01 16.01
CA ASN A 204 12.35 -0.09 17.06
C ASN A 204 11.13 -0.58 17.85
N CYS A 205 10.68 -1.83 17.65
CA CYS A 205 9.57 -2.44 18.39
C CYS A 205 8.25 -1.63 18.33
N GLN A 206 7.95 -1.01 17.19
CA GLN A 206 6.79 -0.12 17.02
C GLN A 206 5.48 -0.88 16.75
N TYR A 207 5.55 -2.19 16.53
CA TYR A 207 4.36 -3.04 16.41
C TYR A 207 3.96 -3.57 17.78
N THR A 208 2.69 -3.40 18.10
CA THR A 208 2.03 -4.00 19.26
C THR A 208 1.02 -5.08 18.87
N LYS A 209 0.69 -5.19 17.58
CA LYS A 209 -0.26 -6.17 17.02
C LYS A 209 0.23 -6.70 15.68
N VAL A 210 -0.15 -7.94 15.36
CA VAL A 210 0.14 -8.56 14.06
C VAL A 210 -0.50 -7.78 12.90
N ASN A 211 -1.72 -7.30 13.08
CA ASN A 211 -2.37 -6.54 12.02
C ASN A 211 -1.74 -5.17 11.78
N GLU A 212 -1.03 -4.56 12.73
CA GLU A 212 -0.31 -3.31 12.46
C GLU A 212 0.81 -3.57 11.42
N PHE A 213 1.51 -4.70 11.55
CA PHE A 213 2.50 -5.14 10.57
C PHE A 213 1.87 -5.45 9.21
N LEU A 214 0.80 -6.25 9.15
CA LEU A 214 0.10 -6.53 7.88
C LEU A 214 -0.48 -5.27 7.25
N SER A 215 -0.95 -4.33 8.07
CA SER A 215 -1.52 -3.08 7.60
C SER A 215 -0.50 -2.25 6.84
N ASP A 216 0.77 -2.25 7.22
CA ASP A 216 1.82 -1.55 6.47
C ASP A 216 2.09 -2.16 5.09
N PHE A 217 2.01 -3.50 4.96
CA PHE A 217 2.06 -4.13 3.63
C PHE A 217 0.86 -3.73 2.76
N GLU A 218 -0.33 -3.56 3.35
CA GLU A 218 -1.49 -3.04 2.61
C GLU A 218 -1.26 -1.60 2.13
N ILE A 219 -0.51 -0.78 2.88
CA ILE A 219 -0.12 0.57 2.45
C ILE A 219 0.83 0.48 1.25
N ILE A 220 1.81 -0.43 1.27
CA ILE A 220 2.70 -0.66 0.13
C ILE A 220 1.88 -1.01 -1.14
N VAL A 221 0.93 -1.93 -1.03
CA VAL A 221 0.05 -2.32 -2.16
C VAL A 221 -0.79 -1.13 -2.64
N HIS A 222 -1.33 -0.34 -1.71
CA HIS A 222 -2.14 0.83 -2.02
C HIS A 222 -1.32 1.88 -2.79
N ASN A 223 -0.16 2.24 -2.26
CA ASN A 223 0.75 3.21 -2.87
C ASN A 223 1.23 2.69 -4.23
N ALA A 224 1.55 1.40 -4.35
CA ALA A 224 1.98 0.82 -5.61
C ALA A 224 0.91 0.93 -6.71
N ASN A 225 -0.37 0.72 -6.36
CA ASN A 225 -1.48 0.86 -7.30
C ASN A 225 -1.63 2.30 -7.81
N ILE A 226 -1.42 3.29 -6.95
CA ILE A 226 -1.53 4.72 -7.29
C ILE A 226 -0.34 5.13 -8.18
N LEU A 227 0.88 4.80 -7.77
CA LEU A 227 2.13 5.25 -8.39
C LEU A 227 2.49 4.50 -9.67
N TYR A 228 2.23 3.20 -9.73
CA TYR A 228 2.65 2.36 -10.86
C TYR A 228 1.46 1.87 -11.70
N GLY A 229 0.29 1.75 -11.09
CA GLY A 229 -0.93 1.27 -11.74
C GLY A 229 -1.11 -0.24 -11.55
N ARG A 230 -2.39 -0.65 -11.56
CA ARG A 230 -2.84 -2.02 -11.25
C ARG A 230 -2.06 -3.12 -11.98
N ASP A 231 -1.78 -2.91 -13.27
CA ASP A 231 -1.17 -3.95 -14.12
C ASP A 231 0.37 -3.91 -14.10
N SER A 232 0.98 -3.17 -13.18
CA SER A 232 2.43 -3.05 -13.07
C SER A 232 3.04 -4.23 -12.31
N GLY A 233 4.25 -4.63 -12.69
CA GLY A 233 5.01 -5.63 -11.93
C GLY A 233 5.32 -5.21 -10.48
N MET A 234 5.24 -3.91 -10.16
CA MET A 234 5.38 -3.44 -8.77
C MET A 234 4.15 -3.81 -7.94
N VAL A 235 2.94 -3.63 -8.49
CA VAL A 235 1.71 -4.07 -7.82
C VAL A 235 1.71 -5.57 -7.62
N GLU A 236 2.05 -6.35 -8.65
CA GLU A 236 2.19 -7.81 -8.54
C GLU A 236 3.19 -8.21 -7.45
N THR A 237 4.36 -7.58 -7.41
CA THR A 237 5.39 -7.85 -6.38
C THR A 237 4.86 -7.51 -4.97
N SER A 238 4.18 -6.36 -4.81
CA SER A 238 3.62 -5.94 -3.52
C SER A 238 2.48 -6.83 -3.03
N GLU A 239 1.60 -7.26 -3.93
CA GLU A 239 0.49 -8.17 -3.60
C GLU A 239 1.03 -9.55 -3.21
N SER A 240 2.03 -10.07 -3.93
CA SER A 240 2.72 -11.32 -3.55
C SER A 240 3.32 -11.20 -2.15
N ALA A 241 4.07 -10.13 -1.87
CA ALA A 241 4.69 -9.93 -0.57
C ALA A 241 3.67 -9.88 0.59
N LEU A 242 2.52 -9.23 0.38
CA LEU A 242 1.43 -9.19 1.36
C LEU A 242 0.83 -10.59 1.59
N GLU A 243 0.59 -11.37 0.53
CA GLU A 243 0.05 -12.72 0.66
C GLU A 243 1.06 -13.69 1.30
N ASP A 244 2.35 -13.57 0.96
CA ASP A 244 3.43 -14.33 1.57
C ASP A 244 3.56 -13.99 3.07
N ALA A 245 3.43 -12.72 3.45
CA ALA A 245 3.42 -12.30 4.85
C ALA A 245 2.26 -12.94 5.64
N LYS A 246 1.04 -12.88 5.07
CA LYS A 246 -0.15 -13.52 5.68
C LYS A 246 0.03 -15.03 5.82
N ALA A 247 0.52 -15.69 4.77
CA ALA A 247 0.75 -17.13 4.76
C ALA A 247 1.80 -17.55 5.80
N ALA A 248 2.91 -16.82 5.89
CA ALA A 248 3.98 -17.09 6.84
C ALA A 248 3.51 -16.91 8.29
N ILE A 249 2.74 -15.85 8.57
CA ILE A 249 2.13 -15.63 9.89
C ILE A 249 1.14 -16.75 10.23
N ALA A 250 0.25 -17.12 9.30
CA ALA A 250 -0.73 -18.19 9.53
C ALA A 250 -0.06 -19.56 9.79
N ALA A 251 1.01 -19.86 9.04
CA ALA A 251 1.82 -21.05 9.24
C ALA A 251 2.51 -21.05 10.61
N TRP A 252 3.13 -19.92 11.01
CA TRP A 252 3.76 -19.79 12.31
C TRP A 252 2.75 -19.97 13.45
N VAL A 253 1.56 -19.36 13.34
CA VAL A 253 0.50 -19.54 14.33
C VAL A 253 0.09 -21.00 14.42
N SER A 254 -0.10 -21.68 13.30
CA SER A 254 -0.49 -23.11 13.27
C SER A 254 0.56 -24.03 13.92
N LEU A 255 1.85 -23.76 13.71
CA LEU A 255 2.95 -24.54 14.29
C LEU A 255 3.13 -24.30 15.80
N ASN A 256 2.83 -23.09 16.28
CA ASN A 256 3.05 -22.68 17.67
C ASN A 256 1.78 -22.72 18.54
N THR A 257 0.61 -23.05 17.97
CA THR A 257 -0.65 -23.22 18.71
C THR A 257 -0.99 -24.68 19.04
N GLY A 258 0.02 -25.57 19.02
CA GLY A 258 -0.08 -26.93 19.54
C GLY A 258 -0.27 -26.95 21.07
N GLU A 259 -1.44 -27.47 21.49
CA GLU A 259 -1.83 -27.89 22.84
C GLU A 259 -1.78 -26.83 23.97
N GLY A 260 -2.74 -25.90 23.95
CA GLY A 260 -3.24 -25.31 25.19
C GLY A 260 -3.19 -23.79 25.31
N SER A 261 -3.80 -23.03 24.38
CA SER A 261 -4.47 -21.77 24.73
C SER A 261 -5.27 -21.26 23.53
N GLN A 262 -6.52 -21.72 23.40
CA GLN A 262 -7.45 -21.20 22.41
C GLN A 262 -8.12 -19.93 22.95
N LYS A 263 -7.97 -18.81 22.25
CA LYS A 263 -9.01 -17.83 21.85
C LYS A 263 -8.35 -16.51 21.44
N GLY A 264 -8.44 -16.15 20.16
CA GLY A 264 -8.15 -14.78 19.70
C GLY A 264 -7.78 -14.63 18.24
N ILE A 265 -6.77 -15.39 17.76
CA ILE A 265 -6.05 -15.01 16.53
C ILE A 265 -6.59 -15.68 15.25
N ALA A 266 -7.05 -16.94 15.33
CA ALA A 266 -7.48 -17.71 14.15
C ALA A 266 -8.78 -17.20 13.49
N ALA A 267 -9.62 -16.46 14.21
CA ALA A 267 -10.90 -15.97 13.70
C ALA A 267 -10.79 -14.71 12.83
N ALA A 268 -9.68 -13.95 12.93
CA ALA A 268 -9.51 -12.69 12.19
C ALA A 268 -9.02 -12.91 10.75
N LEU A 269 -8.26 -13.99 10.48
CA LEU A 269 -7.57 -14.19 9.21
C LEU A 269 -8.42 -14.83 8.09
N THR A 270 -9.66 -15.27 8.37
CA THR A 270 -10.47 -16.06 7.41
C THR A 270 -11.70 -15.36 6.84
N SER A 271 -11.86 -14.04 7.03
CA SER A 271 -13.02 -13.31 6.49
C SER A 271 -12.73 -12.53 5.18
N ARG A 272 -13.05 -13.23 4.08
CA ARG A 272 -13.74 -12.77 2.84
C ARG A 272 -12.96 -11.96 1.78
N LYS A 273 -12.50 -12.68 0.75
CA LYS A 273 -12.68 -12.28 -0.67
C LYS A 273 -13.40 -13.41 -1.42
N ARG A 274 -14.74 -13.46 -1.32
CA ARG A 274 -15.55 -14.28 -2.24
C ARG A 274 -15.61 -13.57 -3.59
N ARG A 275 -14.68 -13.90 -4.51
CA ARG A 275 -14.91 -13.72 -5.94
C ARG A 275 -15.88 -14.82 -6.39
N ARG A 276 -17.11 -14.45 -6.76
CA ARG A 276 -17.97 -15.31 -7.59
C ARG A 276 -17.69 -14.95 -9.05
N SER A 277 -16.99 -15.84 -9.75
CA SER A 277 -17.09 -15.93 -11.21
C SER A 277 -17.98 -17.14 -11.51
N GLY A 278 -18.97 -16.94 -12.37
CA GLY A 278 -20.01 -17.93 -12.66
C GLY A 278 -19.50 -19.12 -13.46
N ASN A 279 -20.27 -20.21 -13.44
CA ASN A 279 -20.79 -20.76 -14.68
C ASN A 279 -22.00 -21.68 -14.45
N ASP A 280 -22.79 -21.77 -15.50
CA ASP A 280 -24.01 -22.53 -15.70
C ASP A 280 -23.89 -24.06 -15.54
N GLY A 281 -25.05 -24.68 -15.29
CA GLY A 281 -25.37 -26.08 -15.53
C GLY A 281 -26.80 -26.37 -15.02
N PRO A 282 -27.57 -27.32 -15.58
CA PRO A 282 -27.06 -28.60 -16.09
C PRO A 282 -27.75 -29.16 -17.36
N THR A 283 -27.09 -30.09 -18.03
CA THR A 283 -27.77 -31.13 -18.84
C THR A 283 -27.15 -32.50 -18.60
N LEU A 284 -28.04 -33.48 -18.42
CA LEU A 284 -27.77 -34.89 -18.20
C LEU A 284 -27.16 -35.57 -19.44
N GLU A 285 -26.28 -36.57 -19.23
CA GLU A 285 -26.62 -38.01 -19.36
C GLU A 285 -25.37 -38.92 -19.44
N ARG A 286 -25.57 -40.14 -18.91
CA ARG A 286 -25.05 -41.46 -19.36
C ARG A 286 -23.69 -42.02 -18.89
N ARG A 287 -23.83 -42.87 -17.85
CA ARG A 287 -23.30 -44.24 -17.64
C ARG A 287 -22.27 -44.81 -18.65
N ARG A 288 -21.21 -45.43 -18.09
CA ARG A 288 -20.94 -46.90 -18.14
C ARG A 288 -19.83 -47.33 -17.16
N ASN A 289 -19.93 -48.59 -16.73
CA ASN A 289 -19.20 -49.28 -15.66
C ASN A 289 -17.81 -49.87 -16.08
N VAL A 290 -16.80 -49.78 -15.18
CA VAL A 290 -16.00 -50.85 -14.47
C VAL A 290 -15.53 -52.09 -15.29
N PRO A 291 -14.29 -52.68 -15.16
CA PRO A 291 -13.61 -53.04 -13.90
C PRO A 291 -12.07 -52.94 -13.77
N MET A 292 -11.69 -53.04 -12.49
CA MET A 292 -10.39 -53.36 -11.86
C MET A 292 -9.67 -54.61 -12.42
N ASN A 293 -8.34 -54.61 -12.39
CA ASN A 293 -7.57 -55.71 -11.78
C ASN A 293 -6.11 -55.32 -11.45
N SER A 294 -5.64 -55.93 -10.37
CA SER A 294 -4.35 -55.81 -9.67
C SER A 294 -3.22 -56.61 -10.33
N ILE A 295 -1.96 -56.36 -9.90
CA ILE A 295 -0.89 -57.32 -9.51
C ILE A 295 0.53 -56.90 -9.96
N GLU A 296 1.33 -56.61 -8.93
CA GLU A 296 2.73 -56.98 -8.64
C GLU A 296 3.96 -56.51 -9.45
N SER A 297 4.96 -56.15 -8.62
CA SER A 297 6.37 -56.59 -8.60
C SER A 297 7.45 -55.70 -9.24
N SER A 298 8.25 -55.12 -8.33
CA SER A 298 9.64 -54.69 -8.50
C SER A 298 10.56 -55.85 -8.91
N PRO A 299 11.82 -55.62 -9.36
CA PRO A 299 12.90 -55.41 -8.40
C PRO A 299 14.01 -54.40 -8.80
N SER A 300 14.81 -54.14 -7.78
CA SER A 300 15.94 -53.23 -7.56
C SER A 300 17.27 -53.60 -8.26
N ARG A 301 18.19 -52.61 -8.35
CA ARG A 301 19.68 -52.70 -8.15
C ARG A 301 20.35 -51.33 -8.42
N THR A 302 20.94 -50.61 -7.45
CA THR A 302 22.23 -50.70 -6.71
C THR A 302 23.45 -50.00 -7.35
N ASN A 303 24.25 -49.37 -6.46
CA ASN A 303 25.64 -48.83 -6.55
C ASN A 303 25.73 -47.32 -6.85
N GLY A 304 26.34 -46.41 -6.05
CA GLY A 304 27.56 -46.46 -5.20
C GLY A 304 28.76 -46.00 -6.07
N ILE A 305 29.65 -45.04 -5.77
CA ILE A 305 30.39 -44.59 -4.57
C ILE A 305 31.24 -43.33 -4.95
N GLY A 306 31.59 -42.45 -3.97
CA GLY A 306 32.86 -41.67 -3.84
C GLY A 306 33.02 -40.42 -4.72
N ASP A 307 33.68 -39.31 -4.36
CA ASP A 307 34.56 -38.93 -3.25
C ASP A 307 34.65 -37.37 -3.19
N SER A 308 34.98 -36.80 -2.02
CA SER A 308 35.49 -35.41 -1.81
C SER A 308 37.04 -35.44 -1.84
N PRO A 309 37.87 -34.39 -1.56
CA PRO A 309 37.62 -33.01 -1.03
C PRO A 309 38.59 -31.92 -1.62
N ILE A 310 38.79 -30.80 -0.87
CA ILE A 310 39.81 -29.70 -0.99
C ILE A 310 39.26 -28.43 -1.72
N ASP A 311 39.41 -27.15 -1.33
CA ASP A 311 40.28 -26.41 -0.40
C ASP A 311 39.59 -25.11 0.10
N SER A 312 40.22 -24.52 1.10
CA SER A 312 40.10 -23.21 1.73
C SER A 312 40.26 -21.96 0.83
N SER A 313 39.68 -20.83 1.28
CA SER A 313 40.35 -19.53 1.55
C SER A 313 39.48 -18.28 1.23
N SER A 314 39.39 -17.43 2.26
CA SER A 314 39.32 -15.95 2.28
C SER A 314 38.84 -15.17 1.05
N ASP A 315 37.86 -14.28 1.27
CA ASP A 315 37.94 -12.90 0.78
C ASP A 315 37.15 -11.93 1.68
N ASP A 316 37.89 -10.96 2.22
CA ASP A 316 37.42 -9.74 2.88
C ASP A 316 36.66 -8.86 1.88
N VAL A 317 35.47 -8.37 2.25
CA VAL A 317 34.89 -7.19 1.60
C VAL A 317 34.46 -6.17 2.65
N CYS A 318 35.31 -5.16 2.77
CA CYS A 318 35.11 -3.93 3.52
C CYS A 318 34.15 -3.01 2.73
N TYR A 319 32.96 -2.74 3.27
CA TYR A 319 32.10 -1.66 2.76
C TYR A 319 32.16 -0.46 3.70
N TYR A 320 32.74 0.63 3.18
CA TYR A 320 32.68 1.96 3.77
C TYR A 320 31.22 2.38 4.01
N THR A 321 30.86 2.56 5.28
CA THR A 321 29.60 3.18 5.68
C THR A 321 29.72 4.69 5.51
N ILE A 322 28.99 5.27 4.55
CA ILE A 322 28.68 6.70 4.56
C ILE A 322 27.42 6.84 5.41
N VAL A 323 27.59 7.27 6.66
CA VAL A 323 26.53 7.63 7.59
C VAL A 323 26.11 9.08 7.30
N PRO A 324 24.86 9.37 6.92
CA PRO A 324 24.32 10.72 7.07
C PRO A 324 24.10 10.98 8.56
N GLN A 325 24.78 12.00 9.06
CA GLN A 325 24.68 12.51 10.43
C GLN A 325 23.22 12.89 10.75
N TRP A 326 22.52 12.05 11.51
CA TRP A 326 21.40 12.50 12.32
C TRP A 326 21.94 12.98 13.65
N SER A 327 21.88 14.29 13.83
CA SER A 327 22.25 14.99 15.05
C SER A 327 21.49 14.39 16.22
N ASN A 328 22.22 13.72 17.11
CA ASN A 328 21.75 13.34 18.43
C ASN A 328 21.27 14.59 19.19
N ALA A 329 19.96 14.72 19.38
CA ALA A 329 19.37 15.59 20.37
C ALA A 329 18.47 14.75 21.28
N GLY A 330 19.00 14.48 22.48
CA GLY A 330 18.25 14.38 23.73
C GLY A 330 17.15 13.32 23.84
N ALA A 331 17.46 12.26 24.58
CA ALA A 331 16.46 11.43 25.23
C ALA A 331 15.45 12.29 26.01
N THR A 332 14.20 12.34 25.53
CA THR A 332 13.05 12.79 26.33
C THR A 332 11.80 12.03 25.89
N GLU A 333 11.27 11.25 26.83
CA GLU A 333 9.97 10.59 26.91
C GLU A 333 9.02 10.71 25.69
N GLN A 334 8.95 9.65 24.87
CA GLN A 334 7.77 9.42 24.03
C GLN A 334 6.61 8.96 24.92
N ARG A 335 5.72 9.89 25.28
CA ARG A 335 4.42 9.59 25.87
C ARG A 335 3.56 8.82 24.86
N PRO A 336 2.86 7.75 25.26
CA PRO A 336 1.85 7.15 24.40
C PRO A 336 0.72 8.16 24.19
N LEU A 337 0.29 8.33 22.93
CA LEU A 337 -0.90 9.09 22.56
C LEU A 337 -2.15 8.45 23.19
N LEU A 338 -2.42 8.81 24.44
CA LEU A 338 -3.71 8.64 25.10
C LEU A 338 -4.66 9.68 24.50
N PHE A 339 -5.44 9.26 23.51
CA PHE A 339 -6.61 10.01 23.09
C PHE A 339 -7.56 10.13 24.28
N LYS A 340 -7.67 11.33 24.86
CA LYS A 340 -8.77 11.67 25.75
C LYS A 340 -10.04 11.65 24.91
N VAL A 341 -10.81 10.57 25.07
CA VAL A 341 -12.24 10.59 24.71
C VAL A 341 -12.88 11.60 25.63
N ASN A 342 -13.31 12.73 25.08
CA ASN A 342 -14.10 13.71 25.82
C ASN A 342 -15.45 13.03 26.14
N THR A 343 -15.64 12.63 27.40
CA THR A 343 -16.83 11.87 27.86
C THR A 343 -17.95 12.76 28.39
N ASP A 344 -17.80 14.08 28.28
CA ASP A 344 -18.73 15.04 28.86
C ASP A 344 -19.90 15.39 27.93
N PHE A 345 -20.67 14.41 27.43
CA PHE A 345 -21.99 14.69 26.81
C PHE A 345 -23.02 13.54 26.87
N LEU A 346 -22.85 12.52 27.72
CA LEU A 346 -23.83 11.43 27.91
C LEU A 346 -24.47 11.40 29.31
N GLN A 347 -24.87 12.55 29.83
CA GLN A 347 -25.78 12.62 30.98
C GLN A 347 -26.76 13.79 30.84
N GLN A 348 -27.72 13.66 29.92
CA GLN A 348 -28.99 14.39 30.02
C GLN A 348 -30.00 13.79 29.04
N GLU A 349 -30.53 12.61 29.37
CA GLU A 349 -31.86 12.17 28.95
C GLU A 349 -32.31 10.96 29.79
N GLU A 350 -32.49 11.20 31.08
CA GLU A 350 -33.41 10.42 31.92
C GLU A 350 -34.04 11.39 32.93
N LYS A 351 -35.16 12.01 32.53
CA LYS A 351 -36.31 12.31 33.39
C LYS A 351 -37.50 12.84 32.59
#